data_AF-A0A951Z2E2-F1
#
_entry.id   AF-A0A951Z2E2-F1
#
_cell.length_a   1.000
_cell.length_b   1.000
_cell.length_c   1.000
_cell.angle_alpha   90.00
_cell.angle_beta   90.00
_cell.angle_gamma   90.00
#
_symmetry.space_group_name_H-M   'P 1'
#
loop_
_entity.id
_entity.type
_entity.pdbx_description
1 polymer ?
#
loop_
_entity_poly.entity_id
_entity_poly.type
_entity_poly.pdbx_seq_one_letter_code
_entity_poly.pdbx_strand_id
1 'polypeptide(L)'
;MQQFYQEDEARKILELAVREGSGGLSHRQLEEAAAELGIPPEAVQRAAEKLREEQADQQLRKEFKAFRRSKVGSEIGSWFSTGLVCVLIWWFTTGGKGYFWPGWVIGPWGVFMLLEVIPPILGLNKEHDYQDWKQKKIAKEQRKEKRKKTPSYDPDEVAAYLEQASGTNKIEAIKGLRERYKMTLKDAKDTVDAYEVEHPGSFY
;
A
#
# COMPACT_ATOMS: atom_id res chain seq x y z
N MET A 1 -27.18 45.59 6.30
CA MET A 1 -27.55 44.62 5.24
C MET A 1 -26.69 43.39 5.46
N GLN A 2 -27.28 42.21 5.71
CA GLN A 2 -26.52 40.96 5.81
C GLN A 2 -26.03 40.59 4.41
N GLN A 3 -24.72 40.48 4.20
CA GLN A 3 -24.17 40.00 2.94
C GLN A 3 -24.33 38.48 2.89
N PHE A 4 -25.18 38.00 1.98
CA PHE A 4 -25.32 36.58 1.69
C PHE A 4 -24.19 36.17 0.74
N TYR A 5 -23.26 35.36 1.25
CA TYR A 5 -22.26 34.69 0.43
C TYR A 5 -22.83 33.37 -0.09
N GLN A 6 -22.58 33.05 -1.36
CA GLN A 6 -22.85 31.71 -1.83
C GLN A 6 -21.96 30.70 -1.13
N GLU A 7 -22.46 29.47 -1.00
CA GLU A 7 -21.78 28.40 -0.26
C GLU A 7 -20.34 28.18 -0.76
N ASP A 8 -20.10 28.32 -2.07
CA ASP A 8 -18.78 28.20 -2.68
C ASP A 8 -17.82 29.35 -2.33
N GLU A 9 -18.34 30.58 -2.20
CA GLU A 9 -17.54 31.76 -1.82
C GLU A 9 -17.19 31.72 -0.33
N ALA A 10 -18.16 31.35 0.52
CA ALA A 10 -17.94 31.18 1.95
C ALA A 10 -16.87 30.11 2.23
N ARG A 11 -16.91 28.97 1.52
CA ARG A 11 -15.89 27.91 1.60
C ARG A 11 -14.51 28.42 1.20
N LYS A 12 -14.40 29.17 0.10
CA LYS A 12 -13.13 29.73 -0.37
C LYS A 12 -12.53 30.73 0.62
N ILE A 13 -13.35 31.61 1.18
CA ILE A 13 -12.91 32.59 2.18
C ILE A 13 -12.42 31.87 3.44
N LEU A 14 -13.14 30.84 3.88
CA LEU A 14 -12.75 30.01 5.03
C LEU A 14 -11.44 29.25 4.76
N GLU A 15 -11.27 28.68 3.57
CA GLU A 15 -10.04 27.99 3.16
C GLU A 15 -8.83 28.92 3.16
N LEU A 16 -8.98 30.13 2.60
CA LEU A 16 -7.95 31.17 2.60
C LEU A 16 -7.60 31.63 4.02
N ALA A 17 -8.61 31.89 4.86
CA ALA A 17 -8.41 32.30 6.25
C ALA A 17 -7.71 31.22 7.08
N VAL A 18 -8.04 29.94 6.89
CA VAL A 18 -7.38 28.81 7.57
C VAL A 18 -5.95 28.59 7.08
N ARG A 19 -5.64 28.93 5.83
CA ARG A 19 -4.28 28.83 5.27
C ARG A 19 -3.36 29.97 5.73
N GLU A 20 -3.93 31.16 5.95
CA GLU A 20 -3.22 32.32 6.52
C GLU A 20 -3.10 32.22 8.05
N GLY A 21 -4.09 31.61 8.71
CA GLY A 21 -4.00 31.20 10.12
C GLY A 21 -2.94 30.10 10.30
N SER A 22 -1.98 30.34 11.17
CA SER A 22 -0.82 29.47 11.37
C SER A 22 -1.19 28.06 11.89
N GLY A 23 -1.41 27.12 10.97
CA GLY A 23 -1.48 25.69 11.26
C GLY A 23 -2.89 25.19 11.62
N GLY A 24 -3.25 24.04 11.05
CA GLY A 24 -4.60 23.47 11.11
C GLY A 24 -5.21 23.41 12.52
N LEU A 25 -6.54 23.50 12.56
CA LEU A 25 -7.34 23.45 13.78
C LEU A 25 -7.15 22.11 14.51
N SER A 26 -6.83 22.16 15.79
CA SER A 26 -6.88 20.96 16.63
C SER A 26 -8.32 20.45 16.75
N HIS A 27 -8.49 19.15 16.99
CA HIS A 27 -9.81 18.51 17.06
C HIS A 27 -10.76 19.22 18.06
N ARG A 28 -10.23 19.67 19.20
CA ARG A 28 -10.99 20.44 20.20
C ARG A 28 -11.44 21.81 19.70
N GLN A 29 -10.57 22.55 19.00
CA GLN A 29 -10.93 23.85 18.42
C GLN A 29 -11.98 23.71 17.32
N LEU A 30 -11.97 22.58 16.61
CA LEU A 30 -12.99 22.26 15.61
C LEU A 30 -14.35 22.00 16.27
N GLU A 31 -14.38 21.32 17.42
CA GLU A 31 -15.60 21.07 18.19
C GLU A 31 -16.15 22.36 18.84
N GLU A 32 -15.27 23.22 19.37
CA GLU A 32 -15.64 24.53 19.92
C GLU A 32 -16.24 25.45 18.85
N ALA A 33 -15.59 25.57 17.69
CA ALA A 33 -16.11 26.37 16.57
C ALA A 33 -17.43 25.82 16.00
N ALA A 34 -17.58 24.49 15.95
CA ALA A 34 -18.83 23.85 15.53
C ALA A 34 -19.96 24.08 16.54
N ALA A 35 -19.65 24.06 17.84
CA ALA A 35 -20.61 24.35 18.90
C ALA A 35 -21.09 25.81 18.84
N GLU A 36 -20.21 26.78 18.55
CA GLU A 36 -20.58 28.19 18.32
C GLU A 36 -21.51 28.38 17.13
N LEU A 37 -21.38 27.55 16.09
CA LEU A 37 -22.23 27.55 14.91
C LEU A 37 -23.52 26.72 15.09
N GLY A 38 -23.75 26.12 16.27
CA GLY A 38 -24.92 25.29 16.56
C GLY A 38 -24.92 23.92 15.88
N ILE A 39 -23.76 23.46 15.40
CA ILE A 39 -23.58 22.16 14.75
C ILE A 39 -23.35 21.11 15.84
N PRO A 40 -24.16 20.02 15.90
CA PRO A 40 -23.98 19.00 16.93
C PRO A 40 -22.61 18.28 16.76
N PRO A 41 -21.90 17.96 17.86
CA PRO A 41 -20.56 17.38 17.80
C PRO A 41 -20.51 16.05 17.04
N GLU A 42 -21.60 15.28 17.04
CA GLU A 42 -21.71 14.04 16.27
C GLU A 42 -21.74 14.26 14.75
N ALA A 43 -22.20 15.42 14.27
CA ALA A 43 -22.11 15.77 12.85
C ALA A 43 -20.64 16.04 12.46
N VAL A 44 -19.86 16.66 13.34
CA VAL A 44 -18.44 16.91 13.15
C VAL A 44 -17.65 15.61 13.14
N GLN A 45 -17.97 14.67 14.05
CA GLN A 45 -17.32 13.36 14.09
C GLN A 45 -17.61 12.54 12.82
N ARG A 46 -18.87 12.48 12.36
CA ARG A 46 -19.23 11.81 11.10
C ARG A 46 -18.57 12.45 9.88
N ALA A 47 -18.44 13.77 9.86
CA ALA A 47 -17.74 14.48 8.80
C ALA A 47 -16.22 14.20 8.83
N ALA A 48 -15.61 14.15 10.02
CA ALA A 48 -14.20 13.82 10.18
C ALA A 48 -13.90 12.37 9.78
N GLU A 49 -14.79 11.44 10.09
CA GLU A 49 -14.68 10.04 9.70
C GLU A 49 -14.75 9.88 8.16
N LYS A 50 -15.76 10.49 7.52
CA LYS A 50 -15.86 10.54 6.05
C LYS A 50 -14.63 11.16 5.40
N LEU A 51 -14.12 12.26 5.96
CA LEU A 51 -12.91 12.89 5.44
C LEU A 51 -11.69 11.98 5.57
N ARG A 52 -11.55 11.23 6.66
CA ARG A 52 -10.47 10.24 6.82
C ARG A 52 -10.58 9.11 5.80
N GLU A 53 -11.79 8.63 5.53
CA GLU A 53 -12.02 7.61 4.48
C GLU A 53 -11.63 8.15 3.10
N GLU A 54 -12.09 9.34 2.74
CA GLU A 54 -11.74 9.98 1.47
C GLU A 54 -10.23 10.25 1.36
N GLN A 55 -9.60 10.71 2.44
CA GLN A 55 -8.16 10.93 2.48
C GLN A 55 -7.38 9.63 2.33
N ALA A 56 -7.82 8.54 2.97
CA ALA A 56 -7.20 7.23 2.80
C ALA A 56 -7.29 6.76 1.34
N ASP A 57 -8.46 6.88 0.71
CA ASP A 57 -8.64 6.56 -0.71
C ASP A 57 -7.84 7.48 -1.64
N GLN A 58 -7.72 8.76 -1.32
CA GLN A 58 -6.87 9.69 -2.08
C GLN A 58 -5.38 9.36 -1.95
N GLN A 59 -4.91 8.96 -0.77
CA GLN A 59 -3.54 8.50 -0.55
C GLN A 59 -3.27 7.22 -1.33
N LEU A 60 -4.18 6.24 -1.27
CA LEU A 60 -4.13 5.01 -2.09
C LEU A 60 -4.05 5.33 -3.58
N ARG A 61 -4.83 6.30 -4.07
CA ARG A 61 -4.78 6.76 -5.47
C ARG A 61 -3.45 7.45 -5.81
N LYS A 62 -2.83 8.18 -4.88
CA LYS A 62 -1.49 8.78 -5.07
C LYS A 62 -0.41 7.70 -5.12
N GLU A 63 -0.44 6.72 -4.22
CA GLU A 63 0.46 5.56 -4.24
C GLU A 63 0.34 4.79 -5.56
N PHE A 64 -0.89 4.57 -6.02
CA PHE A 64 -1.16 3.88 -7.28
C PHE A 64 -0.59 4.63 -8.49
N LYS A 65 -0.74 5.97 -8.53
CA LYS A 65 -0.11 6.80 -9.57
C LYS A 65 1.41 6.70 -9.56
N ALA A 66 2.03 6.70 -8.37
CA ALA A 66 3.47 6.55 -8.23
C ALA A 66 3.96 5.17 -8.71
N PHE A 67 3.25 4.10 -8.32
CA PHE A 67 3.51 2.73 -8.77
C PHE A 67 3.37 2.56 -10.29
N ARG A 68 2.40 3.23 -10.91
CA ARG A 68 2.21 3.20 -12.36
C ARG A 68 3.35 3.93 -13.09
N ARG A 69 3.76 5.11 -12.60
CA ARG A 69 4.88 5.88 -13.18
C ARG A 69 6.20 5.11 -13.14
N SER A 70 6.48 4.37 -12.07
CA SER A 70 7.74 3.63 -11.95
C SER A 70 7.85 2.46 -12.92
N LYS A 71 6.74 1.77 -13.22
CA LYS A 71 6.73 0.67 -14.21
C LYS A 71 6.92 1.17 -15.64
N VAL A 72 6.24 2.25 -15.97
CA VAL A 72 6.26 2.81 -17.33
C VAL A 72 7.60 3.53 -17.61
N GLY A 73 8.22 4.12 -16.58
CA GLY A 73 9.48 4.87 -16.73
C GLY A 73 10.69 4.01 -17.10
N SER A 74 10.80 2.77 -16.60
CA SER A 74 11.96 1.90 -16.88
C SER A 74 11.97 1.39 -18.32
N GLU A 75 10.81 1.06 -18.88
CA GLU A 75 10.70 0.51 -20.23
C GLU A 75 10.86 1.60 -21.29
N ILE A 76 10.28 2.78 -21.06
CA ILE A 76 10.45 3.94 -21.94
C ILE A 76 11.91 4.42 -21.96
N GLY A 77 12.60 4.40 -20.80
CA GLY A 77 13.99 4.80 -20.71
C GLY A 77 14.93 3.93 -21.57
N SER A 78 14.71 2.62 -21.57
CA SER A 78 15.52 1.68 -22.37
C SER A 78 15.25 1.82 -23.88
N TRP A 79 13.99 1.97 -24.29
CA TRP A 79 13.63 2.20 -25.69
C TRP A 79 14.17 3.54 -26.21
N PHE A 80 14.01 4.62 -25.42
CA PHE A 80 14.50 5.94 -25.77
C PHE A 80 16.03 5.97 -25.88
N SER A 81 16.74 5.31 -24.95
CA SER A 81 18.19 5.17 -25.00
C SER A 81 18.65 4.46 -26.28
N THR A 82 18.02 3.34 -26.63
CA THR A 82 18.32 2.59 -27.86
C THR A 82 18.06 3.42 -29.11
N GLY A 83 16.90 4.09 -29.18
CA GLY A 83 16.54 4.97 -30.29
C GLY A 83 17.51 6.14 -30.43
N LEU A 84 17.89 6.76 -29.32
CA LEU A 84 18.87 7.85 -29.28
C LEU A 84 20.24 7.39 -29.78
N VAL A 85 20.72 6.23 -29.35
CA VAL A 85 21.99 5.66 -29.84
C VAL A 85 21.94 5.39 -31.34
N CYS A 86 20.86 4.80 -31.87
CA CYS A 86 20.71 4.58 -33.31
C CYS A 86 20.70 5.88 -34.12
N VAL A 87 20.03 6.93 -33.61
CA VAL A 87 20.00 8.26 -34.24
C VAL A 87 21.39 8.91 -34.21
N LEU A 88 22.10 8.81 -33.09
CA LEU A 88 23.47 9.32 -32.97
C LEU A 88 24.43 8.61 -33.93
N ILE A 89 24.34 7.27 -34.03
CA ILE A 89 25.15 6.49 -34.98
C ILE A 89 24.90 6.98 -36.40
N TRP A 90 23.63 7.13 -36.79
CA TRP A 90 23.26 7.61 -38.12
C TRP A 90 23.77 9.03 -38.39
N TRP A 91 23.63 9.93 -37.41
CA TRP A 91 24.13 11.30 -37.49
C TRP A 91 25.65 11.35 -37.71
N PHE A 92 26.41 10.56 -36.94
CA PHE A 92 27.87 10.50 -37.06
C PHE A 92 28.38 9.81 -38.33
N THR A 93 27.73 8.73 -38.76
CA THR A 93 28.17 7.97 -39.96
C THR A 93 27.77 8.63 -41.27
N THR A 94 26.58 9.23 -41.32
CA THR A 94 25.98 9.71 -42.58
C THR A 94 25.96 11.25 -42.66
N GLY A 95 26.42 11.94 -41.61
CA GLY A 95 26.42 13.42 -41.55
C GLY A 95 25.03 14.05 -41.67
N GLY A 96 23.97 13.30 -41.35
CA GLY A 96 22.58 13.73 -41.52
C GLY A 96 22.07 13.73 -42.97
N LYS A 97 22.83 13.20 -43.94
CA LYS A 97 22.48 13.21 -45.37
C LYS A 97 22.41 11.78 -45.93
N GLY A 98 21.21 11.23 -46.01
CA GLY A 98 20.98 9.90 -46.58
C GLY A 98 19.69 9.26 -46.06
N TYR A 99 19.51 7.97 -46.36
CA TYR A 99 18.34 7.22 -45.93
C TYR A 99 18.29 7.07 -44.39
N PHE A 100 17.19 7.48 -43.77
CA PHE A 100 17.00 7.44 -42.32
C PHE A 100 16.56 6.04 -41.88
N TRP A 101 17.51 5.09 -41.90
CA TRP A 101 17.28 3.72 -41.44
C TRP A 101 16.82 3.61 -39.96
N PRO A 102 17.21 4.48 -39.01
CA PRO A 102 16.72 4.40 -37.63
C PRO A 102 15.21 4.62 -37.54
N GLY A 103 14.62 5.36 -38.47
CA GLY A 103 13.17 5.60 -38.51
C GLY A 103 12.36 4.31 -38.67
N TRP A 104 12.88 3.33 -39.40
CA TRP A 104 12.23 2.03 -39.55
C TRP A 104 12.37 1.12 -38.33
N VAL A 105 13.41 1.32 -37.52
CA VAL A 105 13.62 0.56 -36.27
C VAL A 105 12.78 1.17 -35.14
N ILE A 106 12.78 2.50 -35.05
CA ILE A 106 12.10 3.25 -34.00
C ILE A 106 10.60 3.40 -34.30
N GLY A 107 10.21 3.49 -35.58
CA GLY A 107 8.82 3.77 -35.98
C GLY A 107 7.82 2.71 -35.52
N PRO A 108 7.91 1.46 -35.99
CA PRO A 108 6.96 0.40 -35.61
C PRO A 108 6.96 0.12 -34.10
N TRP A 109 8.14 0.11 -33.46
CA TRP A 109 8.26 -0.07 -32.01
C TRP A 109 7.73 1.12 -31.21
N GLY A 110 7.92 2.34 -31.70
CA GLY A 110 7.41 3.56 -31.09
C GLY A 110 5.90 3.68 -31.19
N VAL A 111 5.31 3.26 -32.32
CA VAL A 111 3.85 3.18 -32.48
C VAL A 111 3.26 2.12 -31.57
N PHE A 112 3.88 0.94 -31.50
CA PHE A 112 3.45 -0.13 -30.58
C PHE A 112 3.50 0.32 -29.12
N MET A 113 4.61 0.94 -28.68
CA MET A 113 4.68 1.53 -27.34
C MET A 113 3.65 2.64 -27.14
N LEU A 114 3.39 3.49 -28.14
CA LEU A 114 2.34 4.51 -28.03
C LEU A 114 0.99 3.84 -27.74
N LEU A 115 0.66 2.77 -28.45
CA LEU A 115 -0.60 2.04 -28.27
C LEU A 115 -0.69 1.29 -26.94
N GLU A 116 0.43 0.84 -26.37
CA GLU A 116 0.47 0.15 -25.08
C GLU A 116 0.53 1.12 -23.89
N VAL A 117 1.22 2.25 -24.04
CA VAL A 117 1.48 3.24 -22.99
C VAL A 117 0.35 4.27 -22.88
N ILE A 118 -0.30 4.65 -23.99
CA ILE A 118 -1.36 5.67 -23.99
C ILE A 118 -2.61 5.23 -23.22
N PRO A 119 -3.18 4.02 -23.40
CA PRO A 119 -4.42 3.64 -22.69
C PRO A 119 -4.30 3.63 -21.16
N PRO A 120 -3.19 3.13 -20.56
CA PRO A 120 -2.94 3.24 -19.11
C PRO A 120 -2.74 4.69 -18.62
N ILE A 121 -2.21 5.59 -19.47
CA ILE A 121 -1.96 7.00 -19.13
C ILE A 121 -3.22 7.86 -19.27
N LEU A 122 -4.01 7.67 -20.34
CA LEU A 122 -5.29 8.35 -20.55
C LEU A 122 -6.38 7.87 -19.58
N GLY A 123 -6.14 6.77 -18.87
CA GLY A 123 -7.03 6.32 -17.81
C GLY A 123 -8.35 5.72 -18.33
N LEU A 124 -8.34 5.19 -19.56
CA LEU A 124 -9.50 4.52 -20.15
C LEU A 124 -10.01 3.36 -19.28
N ASN A 125 -9.13 2.73 -18.48
CA ASN A 125 -9.46 1.67 -17.50
C ASN A 125 -9.02 2.02 -16.06
N LYS A 126 -9.10 3.30 -15.67
CA LYS A 126 -8.57 3.81 -14.39
C LYS A 126 -9.14 3.12 -13.15
N GLU A 127 -10.41 2.74 -13.18
CA GLU A 127 -11.09 2.16 -12.02
C GLU A 127 -10.75 0.67 -11.85
N HIS A 128 -10.73 -0.11 -12.93
CA HIS A 128 -10.44 -1.55 -12.86
C HIS A 128 -9.01 -1.83 -12.36
N ASP A 129 -8.00 -1.13 -12.89
CA ASP A 129 -6.62 -1.32 -12.45
C ASP A 129 -6.39 -0.93 -10.99
N TYR A 130 -7.12 0.08 -10.50
CA TYR A 130 -7.05 0.52 -9.10
C TYR A 130 -7.62 -0.54 -8.17
N GLN A 131 -8.78 -1.11 -8.53
CA GLN A 131 -9.41 -2.18 -7.76
C GLN A 131 -8.54 -3.44 -7.75
N ASP A 132 -8.00 -3.86 -8.90
CA ASP A 132 -7.09 -5.02 -8.98
C ASP A 132 -5.85 -4.83 -8.10
N TRP A 133 -5.28 -3.63 -8.10
CA TRP A 133 -4.13 -3.30 -7.27
C TRP A 133 -4.49 -3.30 -5.77
N LYS A 134 -5.64 -2.75 -5.39
CA LYS A 134 -6.17 -2.75 -4.02
C LYS A 134 -6.40 -4.19 -3.55
N GLN A 135 -7.04 -5.02 -4.36
CA GLN A 135 -7.27 -6.44 -4.08
C GLN A 135 -5.95 -7.22 -3.93
N LYS A 136 -4.97 -6.97 -4.79
CA LYS A 136 -3.64 -7.61 -4.69
C LYS A 136 -2.91 -7.23 -3.40
N LYS A 137 -3.04 -6.00 -2.91
CA LYS A 137 -2.47 -5.61 -1.61
C LYS A 137 -3.16 -6.34 -0.46
N ILE A 138 -4.49 -6.34 -0.44
CA ILE A 138 -5.28 -7.04 0.60
C ILE A 138 -4.94 -8.54 0.59
N ALA A 139 -4.92 -9.17 -0.59
CA ALA A 139 -4.57 -10.57 -0.74
C ALA A 139 -3.13 -10.89 -0.29
N LYS A 140 -2.17 -9.98 -0.51
CA LYS A 140 -0.79 -10.16 -0.01
C LYS A 140 -0.73 -10.10 1.52
N GLU A 141 -1.41 -9.14 2.14
CA GLU A 141 -1.46 -9.05 3.61
C GLU A 141 -2.17 -10.27 4.21
N GLN A 142 -3.30 -10.69 3.62
CA GLN A 142 -3.96 -11.95 4.01
C GLN A 142 -3.06 -13.17 3.82
N ARG A 143 -2.27 -13.24 2.74
CA ARG A 143 -1.31 -14.34 2.54
C ARG A 143 -0.19 -14.32 3.57
N LYS A 144 0.30 -13.13 3.96
CA LYS A 144 1.30 -13.01 5.05
C LYS A 144 0.69 -13.44 6.38
N GLU A 145 -0.53 -13.01 6.67
CA GLU A 145 -1.24 -13.36 7.89
C GLU A 145 -1.55 -14.87 7.94
N LYS A 146 -2.02 -15.45 6.83
CA LYS A 146 -2.16 -16.90 6.69
C LYS A 146 -0.83 -17.61 6.84
N ARG A 147 0.25 -17.12 6.22
CA ARG A 147 1.60 -17.69 6.40
C ARG A 147 2.13 -17.59 7.84
N LYS A 148 1.73 -16.57 8.59
CA LYS A 148 2.06 -16.44 10.02
C LYS A 148 1.22 -17.37 10.89
N LYS A 149 -0.05 -17.60 10.52
CA LYS A 149 -1.00 -18.40 11.31
C LYS A 149 -0.97 -19.88 10.98
N THR A 150 -0.67 -20.27 9.75
CA THR A 150 -0.51 -21.67 9.36
C THR A 150 0.81 -22.15 9.94
N PRO A 151 0.78 -22.98 10.99
CA PRO A 151 1.99 -23.50 11.58
C PRO A 151 2.67 -24.40 10.54
N SER A 152 4.00 -24.31 10.43
CA SER A 152 4.78 -25.15 9.51
C SER A 152 4.92 -26.61 9.98
N TYR A 153 4.21 -26.98 11.04
CA TYR A 153 4.32 -28.23 11.78
C TYR A 153 2.93 -28.80 12.00
N ASP A 154 2.84 -30.13 12.08
CA ASP A 154 1.60 -30.84 12.35
C ASP A 154 1.19 -30.59 13.82
N PRO A 155 0.02 -29.96 14.08
CA PRO A 155 -0.43 -29.70 15.44
C PRO A 155 -0.54 -30.97 16.29
N ASP A 156 -0.92 -32.10 15.69
CA ASP A 156 -1.16 -33.35 16.40
C ASP A 156 0.16 -33.98 16.89
N GLU A 157 1.22 -33.90 16.07
CA GLU A 157 2.56 -34.36 16.47
C GLU A 157 3.15 -33.52 17.59
N VAL A 158 2.93 -32.20 17.53
CA VAL A 158 3.40 -31.26 18.56
C VAL A 158 2.68 -31.49 19.89
N ALA A 159 1.36 -31.75 19.85
CA ALA A 159 0.59 -32.10 21.04
C ALA A 159 1.08 -33.40 21.68
N ALA A 160 1.30 -34.46 20.88
CA ALA A 160 1.83 -35.73 21.37
C ALA A 160 3.22 -35.58 22.02
N TYR A 161 4.07 -34.71 21.46
CA TYR A 161 5.36 -34.40 22.06
C TYR A 161 5.22 -33.64 23.39
N LEU A 162 4.30 -32.67 23.48
CA LEU A 162 4.06 -31.90 24.71
C LEU A 162 3.47 -32.76 25.82
N GLU A 163 2.60 -33.71 25.48
CA GLU A 163 2.09 -34.71 26.41
C GLU A 163 3.23 -35.59 26.94
N GLN A 164 4.14 -36.06 26.07
CA GLN A 164 5.33 -36.80 26.49
C GLN A 164 6.31 -35.97 27.33
N ALA A 165 6.42 -34.67 27.04
CA ALA A 165 7.30 -33.73 27.74
C ALA A 165 6.65 -33.15 29.01
N SER A 166 5.39 -33.49 29.30
CA SER A 166 4.71 -33.07 30.52
C SER A 166 5.45 -33.61 31.76
N GLY A 167 5.75 -32.73 32.70
CA GLY A 167 6.58 -33.00 33.87
C GLY A 167 8.06 -32.59 33.73
N THR A 168 8.50 -32.09 32.57
CA THR A 168 9.82 -31.47 32.40
C THR A 168 9.79 -29.96 32.66
N ASN A 169 10.97 -29.33 32.73
CA ASN A 169 11.07 -27.89 32.83
C ASN A 169 10.52 -27.24 31.55
N LYS A 170 9.77 -26.15 31.70
CA LYS A 170 9.19 -25.39 30.57
C LYS A 170 10.22 -25.03 29.47
N ILE A 171 11.45 -24.71 29.89
CA ILE A 171 12.54 -24.34 28.98
C ILE A 171 12.99 -25.53 28.11
N GLU A 172 12.98 -26.75 28.65
CA GLU A 172 13.36 -27.96 27.91
C GLU A 172 12.32 -28.31 26.85
N ALA A 173 11.03 -28.20 27.18
CA ALA A 173 9.94 -28.38 26.22
C ALA A 173 10.05 -27.38 25.04
N ILE A 174 10.30 -26.10 25.32
CA ILE A 174 10.49 -25.06 24.29
C ILE A 174 11.72 -25.39 23.41
N LYS A 175 12.83 -25.81 24.02
CA LYS A 175 14.06 -26.16 23.30
C LYS A 175 13.83 -27.38 22.40
N GLY A 176 13.16 -28.42 22.91
CA GLY A 176 12.86 -29.63 22.16
C GLY A 176 11.95 -29.38 20.96
N LEU A 177 10.91 -28.56 21.12
CA LEU A 177 10.06 -28.13 20.02
C LEU A 177 10.84 -27.40 18.92
N ARG A 178 11.74 -26.50 19.31
CA ARG A 178 12.58 -25.74 18.38
C ARG A 178 13.59 -26.60 17.64
N GLU A 179 14.17 -27.60 18.30
CA GLU A 179 15.13 -28.51 17.67
C GLU A 179 14.46 -29.49 16.69
N ARG A 180 13.32 -30.06 17.11
CA ARG A 180 12.60 -31.13 16.39
C ARG A 180 11.75 -30.61 15.24
N TYR A 181 10.98 -29.55 15.46
CA TYR A 181 10.03 -29.00 14.49
C TYR A 181 10.53 -27.71 13.82
N LYS A 182 11.81 -27.32 14.08
CA LYS A 182 12.43 -26.09 13.58
C LYS A 182 11.57 -24.83 13.82
N MET A 183 10.80 -24.83 14.90
CA MET A 183 9.90 -23.74 15.26
C MET A 183 10.68 -22.47 15.62
N THR A 184 10.09 -21.30 15.39
CA THR A 184 10.66 -20.06 15.93
C THR A 184 10.55 -20.08 17.46
N LEU A 185 11.41 -19.32 18.15
CA LEU A 185 11.34 -19.21 19.62
C LEU A 185 9.96 -18.75 20.09
N LYS A 186 9.35 -17.82 19.34
CA LYS A 186 8.02 -17.30 19.62
C LYS A 186 6.97 -18.40 19.47
N ASP A 187 6.98 -19.13 18.36
CA ASP A 187 5.98 -20.17 18.13
C ASP A 187 6.11 -21.34 19.12
N ALA A 188 7.34 -21.76 19.45
CA ALA A 188 7.59 -22.81 20.43
C ALA A 188 7.10 -22.40 21.84
N LYS A 189 7.35 -21.15 22.24
CA LYS A 189 6.85 -20.59 23.50
C LYS A 189 5.33 -20.50 23.51
N ASP A 190 4.74 -19.90 22.47
CA ASP A 190 3.28 -19.71 22.37
C ASP A 190 2.54 -21.06 22.40
N THR A 191 3.13 -22.10 21.80
CA THR A 191 2.58 -23.48 21.83
C THR A 191 2.63 -24.08 23.23
N VAL A 192 3.75 -23.95 23.94
CA VAL A 192 3.90 -24.45 25.32
C VAL A 192 2.98 -23.69 26.28
N ASP A 193 2.90 -22.36 26.13
CA ASP A 193 1.98 -21.51 26.91
C ASP A 193 0.51 -21.91 26.66
N ALA A 194 0.13 -22.17 25.41
CA ALA A 194 -1.22 -22.63 25.08
C ALA A 194 -1.53 -24.00 25.71
N TYR A 195 -0.58 -24.93 25.69
CA TYR A 195 -0.73 -26.25 26.31
C TYR A 195 -0.85 -26.16 27.85
N GLU A 196 -0.07 -25.30 28.50
CA GLU A 196 -0.14 -25.06 29.94
C GLU A 196 -1.48 -24.43 30.37
N VAL A 197 -2.08 -23.60 29.51
CA VAL A 197 -3.43 -23.05 29.73
C VAL A 197 -4.49 -24.15 29.68
N GLU A 198 -4.34 -25.12 28.79
CA GLU A 198 -5.25 -26.29 28.70
C GLU A 198 -4.99 -27.32 29.82
N HIS A 199 -3.73 -27.49 30.24
CA HIS A 199 -3.28 -28.46 31.23
C HIS A 199 -2.45 -27.79 32.33
N PRO A 200 -3.09 -27.13 33.31
CA PRO A 200 -2.39 -26.37 34.34
C PRO A 200 -1.48 -27.29 35.18
N GLY A 201 -0.23 -26.87 35.37
CA GLY A 201 0.78 -27.64 36.12
C GLY A 201 1.47 -28.74 35.31
N SER A 202 1.33 -28.74 33.98
CA SER A 202 2.02 -29.70 33.11
C SER A 202 3.55 -29.51 33.04
N PHE A 203 4.07 -28.35 33.45
CA PHE A 203 5.50 -28.05 33.47
C PHE A 203 5.89 -27.49 34.85
N TYR A 204 7.11 -27.79 35.30
CA TYR A 204 7.69 -27.29 36.55
C TYR A 204 8.68 -26.13 36.30
#